data_AF-A0A8J4XB32-F1
#
_entry.id   AF-A0A8J4XB32-F1
#
_cell.length_a   1.000
_cell.length_b   1.000
_cell.length_c   1.000
_cell.angle_alpha   90.00
_cell.angle_beta   90.00
_cell.angle_gamma   90.00
#
_symmetry.space_group_name_H-M   'P 1'
#
loop_
_entity.id
_entity.type
_entity.pdbx_description
1 polymer ?
#
loop_
_entity_poly.entity_id
_entity_poly.type
_entity_poly.pdbx_seq_one_letter_code
_entity_poly.pdbx_strand_id
1 'polypeptide(L)'
;MFPWSGTFSPEPPRPSQRSPAEMVTHTLMQELGSLLKRTERLCQERAAEIRRRSSCVDSSWLVATQQKPSYEIMPGELLELQELCLKIPPSQCGPVIL
;
A
#
# COMPACT_ATOMS: atom_id res chain seq x y z
N MET A 1 -0.08 -12.21 24.44
CA MET A 1 -1.31 -11.51 24.03
C MET A 1 -0.87 -10.42 23.06
N PHE A 2 -1.23 -10.53 21.77
CA PHE A 2 -0.65 -9.70 20.71
C PHE A 2 -1.36 -8.33 20.60
N PRO A 3 -0.68 -7.20 20.31
CA PRO A 3 -1.26 -5.85 20.45
C PRO A 3 -2.23 -5.44 19.33
N TRP A 4 -2.41 -6.28 18.30
CA TRP A 4 -3.28 -6.05 17.15
C TRP A 4 -4.78 -6.34 17.38
N SER A 5 -5.18 -6.86 18.53
CA SER A 5 -6.58 -7.19 18.83
C SER A 5 -7.42 -5.99 19.30
N GLY A 6 -6.85 -4.78 19.32
CA GLY A 6 -7.55 -3.53 19.61
C GLY A 6 -7.97 -2.80 18.33
N THR A 7 -8.84 -3.40 17.51
CA THR A 7 -9.52 -2.65 16.45
C THR A 7 -10.51 -1.68 17.10
N PHE A 8 -10.02 -0.51 17.49
CA PHE A 8 -10.81 0.71 17.35
C PHE A 8 -11.15 0.82 15.86
N SER A 9 -12.32 0.32 15.48
CA SER A 9 -13.01 0.82 14.31
C SER A 9 -13.73 2.08 14.77
N PRO A 10 -13.21 3.31 14.55
CA PRO A 10 -14.14 4.39 14.32
C PRO A 10 -14.90 3.98 13.06
N GLU A 11 -16.22 3.86 13.19
CA GLU A 11 -17.14 3.78 12.05
C GLU A 11 -16.59 4.71 10.93
N PRO A 12 -16.37 4.21 9.69
CA PRO A 12 -15.87 5.06 8.64
C PRO A 12 -16.79 6.28 8.58
N PRO A 13 -16.25 7.51 8.76
CA PRO A 13 -17.08 8.70 8.75
C PRO A 13 -17.91 8.64 7.49
N ARG A 14 -19.23 8.71 7.65
CA ARG A 14 -20.17 8.69 6.52
C ARG A 14 -19.60 9.61 5.43
N PRO A 15 -19.59 9.19 4.16
CA PRO A 15 -19.00 9.99 3.08
C PRO A 15 -19.60 11.39 2.91
N SER A 16 -20.62 11.75 3.70
CA SER A 16 -21.25 13.07 3.75
C SER A 16 -20.49 14.17 4.50
N GLN A 17 -19.40 13.87 5.23
CA GLN A 17 -18.66 14.89 6.00
C GLN A 17 -17.27 15.26 5.43
N ARG A 18 -16.72 14.49 4.49
CA ARG A 18 -15.38 14.79 3.94
C ARG A 18 -15.47 15.73 2.75
N SER A 19 -14.53 16.67 2.66
CA SER A 19 -14.44 17.54 1.49
C SER A 19 -14.11 16.72 0.23
N PRO A 20 -14.55 17.14 -0.96
CA PRO A 20 -14.25 16.41 -2.19
C PRO A 20 -12.74 16.28 -2.44
N ALA A 21 -11.94 17.26 -2.00
CA ALA A 21 -10.48 17.19 -2.05
C ALA A 21 -9.92 16.11 -1.11
N GLU A 22 -10.44 16.00 0.13
CA GLU A 22 -10.05 14.91 1.04
C GLU A 22 -10.39 13.54 0.48
N MET A 23 -11.52 13.40 -0.22
CA MET A 23 -11.86 12.13 -0.86
C MET A 23 -10.85 11.78 -1.95
N VAL A 24 -10.47 12.74 -2.79
CA VAL A 24 -9.44 12.55 -3.84
C VAL A 24 -8.12 12.11 -3.21
N THR A 25 -7.64 12.83 -2.20
CA THR A 25 -6.41 12.46 -1.49
C THR A 25 -6.50 11.08 -0.88
N HIS A 26 -7.59 10.77 -0.16
CA HIS A 26 -7.77 9.46 0.44
C HIS A 26 -7.75 8.34 -0.61
N THR A 27 -8.47 8.51 -1.73
CA THR A 27 -8.50 7.53 -2.82
C THR A 27 -7.12 7.33 -3.44
N LEU A 28 -6.41 8.40 -3.80
CA LEU A 28 -5.09 8.29 -4.42
C LEU A 28 -4.06 7.65 -3.48
N MET A 29 -4.08 7.99 -2.20
CA MET A 29 -3.20 7.39 -1.20
C MET A 29 -3.52 5.90 -0.97
N GLN A 30 -4.80 5.53 -1.00
CA GLN A 30 -5.22 4.13 -0.94
C GLN A 30 -4.79 3.34 -2.18
N GLU A 31 -4.97 3.90 -3.37
CA GLU A 31 -4.54 3.26 -4.62
C GLU A 31 -3.03 3.05 -4.64
N LEU A 32 -2.24 4.08 -4.27
CA LEU A 32 -0.79 3.94 -4.14
C LEU A 32 -0.41 2.81 -3.15
N GLY A 33 -1.00 2.80 -1.96
CA GLY A 33 -0.75 1.75 -0.97
C GLY A 33 -1.10 0.35 -1.49
N SER A 34 -2.16 0.24 -2.30
CA SER A 34 -2.55 -1.02 -2.92
C SER A 34 -1.55 -1.47 -3.99
N LEU A 35 -1.05 -0.54 -4.81
CA LEU A 35 -0.04 -0.80 -5.85
C LEU A 35 1.29 -1.22 -5.25
N LEU A 36 1.72 -0.57 -4.17
CA LEU A 36 2.95 -0.92 -3.46
C LEU A 36 2.89 -2.34 -2.88
N LYS A 37 1.79 -2.69 -2.20
CA LYS A 37 1.58 -4.05 -1.68
C LYS A 37 1.56 -5.10 -2.79
N ARG A 38 0.87 -4.82 -3.91
CA ARG A 38 0.84 -5.73 -5.06
C ARG A 38 2.23 -5.92 -5.67
N THR A 39 2.98 -4.83 -5.82
CA THR A 39 4.34 -4.85 -6.39
C THR A 39 5.29 -5.62 -5.50
N GLU A 40 5.25 -5.36 -4.19
CA GLU A 40 6.04 -6.08 -3.20
C GLU A 40 5.77 -7.59 -3.25
N ARG A 41 4.49 -7.98 -3.29
CA ARG A 41 4.09 -9.38 -3.44
C ARG A 41 4.66 -10.01 -4.72
N LEU A 42 4.56 -9.33 -5.86
CA LEU A 42 5.12 -9.82 -7.14
C LEU A 42 6.64 -9.97 -7.08
N CYS A 43 7.34 -9.02 -6.44
CA CYS A 43 8.79 -9.11 -6.23
C CYS A 43 9.16 -10.32 -5.36
N GLN A 44 8.43 -10.55 -4.27
CA GLN A 44 8.61 -11.71 -3.40
C GLN A 44 8.35 -13.03 -4.13
N GLU A 45 7.28 -13.10 -4.92
CA GLU A 45 6.94 -14.27 -5.74
C GLU A 45 8.04 -14.57 -6.77
N ARG A 46 8.55 -13.54 -7.47
CA ARG A 46 9.69 -13.69 -8.39
C ARG A 46 10.96 -14.16 -7.69
N ALA A 47 11.29 -13.57 -6.54
CA ALA A 47 12.47 -13.98 -5.77
C ALA A 47 12.34 -15.42 -5.24
N ALA A 48 11.15 -15.83 -4.83
CA ALA A 48 10.87 -17.20 -4.42
C ALA A 48 11.03 -18.18 -5.59
N GLU A 49 10.52 -17.85 -6.77
CA GLU A 49 10.64 -18.67 -7.98
C GLU A 49 12.10 -18.83 -8.42
N ILE A 50 12.89 -17.75 -8.41
CA ILE A 50 14.33 -17.81 -8.71
C ILE A 50 15.04 -18.74 -7.73
N ARG A 51 14.74 -18.62 -6.43
CA ARG A 51 15.32 -19.50 -5.40
C ARG A 51 14.95 -20.96 -5.61
N ARG A 52 13.68 -21.25 -5.92
CA ARG A 52 13.22 -22.62 -6.25
C ARG A 52 13.98 -23.19 -7.44
N ARG A 53 14.16 -22.42 -8.52
CA ARG A 53 14.94 -22.88 -9.68
C ARG A 53 16.40 -23.15 -9.36
N SER A 54 17.01 -22.36 -8.46
CA SER A 54 18.40 -22.55 -8.04
C SER A 54 18.58 -23.68 -7.01
N SER A 55 17.52 -24.04 -6.28
CA SER A 55 17.54 -25.04 -5.21
C SER A 55 16.90 -26.33 -5.69
N CYS A 56 17.66 -27.43 -5.73
CA CYS A 56 17.13 -28.76 -6.07
C CYS A 56 16.08 -29.28 -5.04
N VAL A 57 15.88 -28.57 -3.93
CA VAL A 57 14.96 -28.92 -2.83
C VAL A 57 14.01 -27.76 -2.52
N ASP A 58 12.74 -28.06 -2.35
CA ASP A 58 11.69 -27.11 -1.95
C ASP A 58 11.76 -26.78 -0.44
N SER A 59 12.69 -25.89 -0.07
CA SER A 59 12.80 -25.34 1.28
C SER A 59 11.98 -24.07 1.49
N SER A 60 11.00 -23.78 0.62
CA SER A 60 10.30 -22.48 0.61
C SER A 60 9.53 -22.17 1.90
N TRP A 61 9.13 -23.19 2.67
CA TRP A 61 8.43 -23.04 3.96
C TRP A 61 9.37 -22.73 5.14
N LEU A 62 10.68 -23.01 5.02
CA LEU A 62 11.68 -22.70 6.05
C LEU A 62 12.26 -21.28 5.88
N VAL A 63 12.18 -20.71 4.67
CA VAL A 63 12.72 -19.38 4.33
C VAL A 63 11.59 -18.34 4.35
N ALA A 64 10.73 -18.39 5.36
CA ALA A 64 9.84 -17.28 5.70
C ALA A 64 10.66 -16.20 6.43
N THR A 65 11.75 -15.72 5.80
CA THR A 65 12.51 -14.60 6.34
C THR A 65 11.73 -13.33 6.05
N GLN A 66 11.54 -12.51 7.10
CA GLN A 66 10.96 -11.18 7.00
C GLN A 66 11.77 -10.37 5.98
N GLN A 67 11.32 -10.36 4.73
CA GLN A 67 11.94 -9.56 3.69
C GLN A 67 11.52 -8.12 3.99
N LYS A 68 12.53 -7.27 4.22
CA LYS A 68 12.31 -5.84 4.45
C LYS A 68 11.52 -5.29 3.25
N PRO A 69 10.47 -4.48 3.47
CA PRO A 69 9.74 -3.87 2.38
C PRO A 69 10.74 -3.14 1.48
N SER A 70 10.70 -3.44 0.19
CA SER A 70 11.64 -2.86 -0.77
C SER A 70 11.40 -1.36 -0.98
N TYR A 71 10.28 -0.84 -0.49
CA TYR A 71 9.88 0.54 -0.62
C TYR A 71 9.26 1.04 0.69
N GLU A 72 9.82 2.12 1.22
CA GLU A 72 9.36 2.77 2.45
C GLU A 72 9.20 4.27 2.13
N ILE A 73 7.97 4.77 2.17
CA ILE A 73 7.69 6.19 1.97
C ILE A 73 8.04 6.91 3.26
N MET A 74 8.94 7.89 3.18
CA MET A 74 9.29 8.69 4.33
C MET A 74 8.11 9.59 4.74
N PRO A 75 7.92 9.88 6.04
CA PRO A 75 6.81 10.70 6.50
C PRO A 75 6.73 12.09 5.81
N GLY A 76 7.88 12.67 5.44
CA GLY A 76 7.94 13.93 4.68
C GLY A 76 7.40 13.77 3.25
N GLU A 77 7.81 12.73 2.54
CA GLU A 77 7.32 12.41 1.19
C GLU A 77 5.82 12.13 1.19
N LEU A 78 5.33 11.46 2.24
CA LEU A 78 3.91 11.20 2.44
C LEU A 78 3.11 12.50 2.56
N LEU A 79 3.62 13.48 3.31
CA LEU A 79 2.97 14.78 3.50
C LEU A 79 2.95 15.58 2.20
N GLU A 80 4.09 15.67 1.51
CA GLU A 80 4.19 16.34 0.21
C GLU A 80 3.24 15.71 -0.82
N LEU A 81 3.16 14.39 -0.85
CA LEU A 81 2.25 13.68 -1.76
C LEU A 81 0.78 14.00 -1.45
N GLN A 82 0.40 14.05 -0.17
CA GLN A 82 -0.96 14.44 0.23
C GLN A 82 -1.29 15.88 -0.19
N GLU A 83 -0.33 16.81 -0.05
CA GLU A 83 -0.50 18.19 -0.53
C GLU A 83 -0.68 18.29 -2.04
N LEU A 84 0.01 17.44 -2.80
CA LEU A 84 -0.17 17.34 -4.25
C LEU A 84 -1.56 16.78 -4.60
N CYS A 85 -2.02 15.74 -3.89
CA CYS A 85 -3.33 15.16 -4.12
C CYS A 85 -4.48 16.15 -3.85
N LEU A 86 -4.33 17.03 -2.84
CA LEU A 86 -5.33 18.06 -2.54
C LEU A 86 -5.53 19.07 -3.68
N LYS A 87 -4.54 19.24 -4.56
CA LYS A 87 -4.62 20.15 -5.71
C LYS A 87 -5.35 19.53 -6.91
N ILE A 88 -5.65 18.23 -6.87
CA ILE A 88 -6.29 17.52 -7.98
C ILE A 88 -7.81 17.73 -7.91
N PRO A 89 -8.45 18.26 -8.97
CA PRO A 89 -9.89 18.41 -8.98
C PRO A 89 -10.56 17.02 -9.04
N PRO A 90 -11.73 16.84 -8.41
CA PRO A 90 -12.40 15.53 -8.32
C PRO A 90 -12.66 14.87 -9.68
N SER A 91 -12.95 15.65 -10.72
CA SER A 91 -13.16 15.15 -12.08
C SER A 91 -11.91 14.54 -12.73
N GLN A 92 -10.72 14.88 -12.25
CA GLN A 92 -9.44 14.36 -12.76
C GLN A 92 -8.90 13.17 -11.96
N CYS A 93 -9.53 12.80 -10.84
CA CYS A 93 -9.07 11.68 -10.02
C CYS A 93 -9.03 10.36 -10.80
N GLY A 94 -10.08 10.05 -11.57
CA GLY A 94 -10.14 8.85 -12.41
C GLY A 94 -9.02 8.77 -13.45
N PRO A 95 -8.84 9.78 -14.30
CA PRO A 95 -7.72 9.84 -15.25
C PRO A 95 -6.32 9.75 -14.63
N VAL A 96 -6.13 10.14 -13.36
CA VAL A 96 -4.83 10.03 -12.67
C VAL A 96 -4.54 8.59 -12.23
N ILE A 97 -5.57 7.77 -12.01
CA ILE A 97 -5.43 6.38 -11.55
C ILE A 97 -5.21 5.40 -12.71
N LEU A 98 -5.70 5.73 -13.90
CA LEU A 98 -5.65 4.88 -15.10
C LEU A 98 -4.36 5.10 -15.89
#